data_AF-A0A3S1Q1P9-F1
#
_entry.id   AF-A0A3S1Q1P9-F1
#
_cell.length_a   1.000
_cell.length_b   1.000
_cell.length_c   1.000
_cell.angle_alpha   90.00
_cell.angle_beta   90.00
_cell.angle_gamma   90.00
#
_symmetry.space_group_name_H-M   'P 1'
#
loop_
_entity.id
_entity.type
_entity.pdbx_description
1 polymer ?
#
loop_
_entity_poly.entity_id
_entity_poly.type
_entity_poly.pdbx_seq_one_letter_code
_entity_poly.pdbx_strand_id
1 'polypeptide(L)'
;RLGAIYCNVARSVRRAVSLQRIVFSGGDSSSYAVRTVGAEALEIAVFDEVQNCHVCRLDAPGDAEIDGLEVMLKGGQIGADDFFMRALKGTVPSVAA
;
A
#
# COMPACT_ATOMS: atom_id res chain seq x y z
N ARG A 1 9.80 9.77 -12.53
CA ARG A 1 11.13 9.31 -12.04
C ARG A 1 11.05 8.79 -10.61
N LEU A 2 10.53 9.56 -9.63
CA LEU A 2 10.44 9.10 -8.23
C LEU A 2 9.58 7.84 -8.02
N GLY A 3 8.40 7.76 -8.63
CA GLY A 3 7.55 6.57 -8.47
C GLY A 3 8.19 5.26 -8.96
N ALA A 4 9.00 5.30 -10.03
CA ALA A 4 9.77 4.14 -10.49
C ALA A 4 10.86 3.73 -9.48
N ILE A 5 11.52 4.71 -8.83
CA ILE A 5 12.49 4.44 -7.77
C ILE A 5 11.79 3.77 -6.58
N TYR A 6 10.63 4.29 -6.15
CA TYR A 6 9.86 3.68 -5.06
C TYR A 6 9.39 2.27 -5.39
N CYS A 7 8.95 2.02 -6.62
CA CYS A 7 8.65 0.67 -7.10
C CYS A 7 9.86 -0.26 -6.97
N ASN A 8 11.03 0.14 -7.48
CA ASN A 8 12.24 -0.68 -7.42
C ASN A 8 12.68 -0.98 -5.98
N VAL A 9 12.54 0.00 -5.07
CA VAL A 9 12.81 -0.20 -3.64
C VAL A 9 11.81 -1.19 -3.04
N ALA A 10 10.51 -1.01 -3.29
CA ALA A 10 9.45 -1.90 -2.81
C ALA A 10 9.70 -3.36 -3.24
N ARG A 11 10.00 -3.59 -4.52
CA ARG A 11 10.32 -4.92 -5.06
C ARG A 11 11.59 -5.50 -4.43
N SER A 12 12.62 -4.68 -4.24
CA SER A 12 13.88 -5.13 -3.63
C SER A 12 13.70 -5.52 -2.17
N VAL A 13 12.94 -4.75 -1.39
CA VAL A 13 12.63 -5.09 0.00
C VAL A 13 11.77 -6.35 0.06
N ARG A 14 10.73 -6.47 -0.78
CA ARG A 14 9.86 -7.65 -0.83
C ARG A 14 10.60 -8.94 -1.22
N ARG A 15 11.65 -8.86 -2.03
CA ARG A 15 12.55 -10.01 -2.29
C ARG A 15 13.44 -10.35 -1.10
N ALA A 16 13.90 -9.35 -0.36
CA ALA A 16 14.77 -9.55 0.79
C ALA A 16 14.02 -10.04 2.04
N VAL A 17 12.75 -9.67 2.19
CA VAL A 17 11.90 -10.02 3.33
C VAL A 17 10.46 -10.31 2.91
N SER A 18 9.77 -11.21 3.62
CA SER A 18 8.36 -11.56 3.35
C SER A 18 7.38 -10.44 3.71
N LEU A 19 7.39 -9.35 2.94
CA LEU A 19 6.89 -8.04 3.41
C LEU A 19 5.39 -7.86 3.69
N GLN A 20 4.42 -8.66 3.28
CA GLN A 20 2.97 -8.43 3.50
C GLN A 20 2.33 -7.09 3.03
N ARG A 21 2.79 -5.90 3.47
CA ARG A 21 2.14 -4.60 3.19
C ARG A 21 3.13 -3.46 2.96
N ILE A 22 2.80 -2.56 2.02
CA ILE A 22 3.51 -1.30 1.75
C ILE A 22 2.53 -0.12 1.76
N VAL A 23 2.99 1.04 2.25
CA VAL A 23 2.29 2.31 2.08
C VAL A 23 3.04 3.19 1.08
N PHE A 24 2.38 3.62 0.02
CA PHE A 24 2.88 4.70 -0.83
C PHE A 24 2.19 6.01 -0.45
N SER A 25 2.99 6.99 -0.01
CA SER A 25 2.50 8.32 0.41
C SER A 25 2.81 9.39 -0.63
N GLY A 26 1.81 10.22 -0.93
CA GLY A 26 1.90 11.35 -1.87
C GLY A 26 1.08 11.09 -3.13
N GLY A 27 0.38 12.12 -3.63
CA GLY A 27 -0.61 11.95 -4.70
C GLY A 27 -0.05 11.39 -6.01
N ASP A 28 0.96 12.06 -6.58
CA ASP A 28 1.57 11.64 -7.85
C ASP A 28 2.48 10.42 -7.68
N SER A 29 3.12 10.29 -6.51
CA SER A 29 4.07 9.22 -6.23
C SER A 29 3.38 7.88 -6.02
N SER A 30 2.26 7.83 -5.29
CA SER A 30 1.51 6.60 -5.02
C SER A 30 0.82 6.08 -6.28
N SER A 31 0.17 6.98 -7.01
CA SER A 31 -0.53 6.65 -8.25
C SER A 31 0.44 6.15 -9.33
N TYR A 32 1.65 6.69 -9.40
CA TYR A 32 2.67 6.20 -10.33
C TYR A 32 3.26 4.87 -9.86
N ALA A 33 3.60 4.74 -8.56
CA ALA A 33 4.22 3.54 -8.01
C ALA A 33 3.38 2.29 -8.30
N VAL A 34 2.06 2.34 -8.08
CA VAL A 34 1.15 1.22 -8.36
C VAL A 34 1.12 0.86 -9.83
N ARG A 35 0.98 1.85 -10.73
CA ARG A 35 0.97 1.59 -12.18
C ARG A 35 2.27 0.96 -12.66
N THR A 36 3.38 1.26 -12.00
CA THR A 36 4.69 0.70 -12.35
C THR A 36 5.07 -0.55 -11.58
N VAL A 37 4.29 -0.98 -10.58
CA VAL A 37 4.66 -2.14 -9.77
C VAL A 37 4.56 -3.44 -10.57
N GLY A 38 3.72 -3.45 -11.62
CA GLY A 38 3.53 -4.58 -12.52
C GLY A 38 2.25 -5.38 -12.24
N ALA A 39 1.36 -4.87 -11.38
CA ALA A 39 0.08 -5.50 -11.11
C ALA A 39 -0.91 -5.28 -12.28
N GLU A 40 -1.69 -6.31 -12.59
CA GLU A 40 -2.75 -6.27 -13.59
C GLU A 40 -3.98 -5.55 -13.03
N ALA A 41 -4.27 -5.78 -11.74
CA ALA A 41 -5.40 -5.17 -11.05
C ALA A 41 -5.10 -4.90 -9.56
N LEU A 42 -6.02 -4.17 -8.93
CA LEU A 42 -6.08 -3.98 -7.49
C LEU A 42 -7.40 -4.56 -6.97
N GLU A 43 -7.31 -5.48 -6.02
CA GLU A 43 -8.44 -5.94 -5.25
C GLU A 43 -8.55 -5.12 -3.97
N ILE A 44 -9.72 -4.59 -3.62
CA ILE A 44 -9.91 -3.93 -2.32
C ILE A 44 -10.02 -5.01 -1.26
N ALA A 45 -9.03 -5.10 -0.36
CA ALA A 45 -9.03 -6.04 0.75
C ALA A 45 -9.85 -5.51 1.95
N VAL A 46 -9.68 -4.23 2.28
CA VAL A 46 -10.43 -3.55 3.35
C VAL A 46 -10.43 -2.03 3.15
N PHE A 47 -11.49 -1.37 3.62
CA PHE A 47 -11.51 0.08 3.79
C PHE A 47 -11.25 0.42 5.26
N ASP A 48 -10.17 1.17 5.53
CA ASP A 48 -9.88 1.72 6.86
C ASP A 48 -10.60 3.06 7.00
N GLU A 49 -11.75 3.04 7.69
CA GLU A 49 -12.59 4.22 7.92
C GLU A 49 -11.86 5.32 8.71
N VAL A 50 -10.99 4.94 9.66
CA VAL A 50 -10.29 5.91 10.51
C VAL A 50 -9.24 6.67 9.71
N GLN A 51 -8.57 5.98 8.78
CA GLN A 51 -7.56 6.59 7.90
C GLN A 51 -8.13 7.09 6.57
N ASN A 52 -9.42 6.84 6.31
CA ASN A 52 -10.08 7.11 5.04
C ASN A 52 -9.24 6.61 3.85
N CYS A 53 -8.77 5.36 3.93
CA CYS A 53 -7.85 4.78 2.96
C CYS A 53 -8.18 3.29 2.72
N HIS A 54 -8.00 2.83 1.48
CA HIS A 54 -8.15 1.42 1.14
C HIS A 54 -6.81 0.69 1.31
N VAL A 55 -6.89 -0.50 1.90
CA VAL A 55 -5.87 -1.52 1.70
C VAL A 55 -6.29 -2.32 0.48
N CYS A 56 -5.44 -2.30 -0.54
CA CYS A 56 -5.64 -3.09 -1.74
C CYS A 56 -4.62 -4.22 -1.81
N ARG A 57 -4.97 -5.34 -2.42
CA ARG A 57 -4.05 -6.40 -2.79
C ARG A 57 -3.70 -6.25 -4.27
N LEU A 58 -2.41 -6.39 -4.58
CA LEU A 58 -1.94 -6.46 -5.96
C LEU A 58 -2.32 -7.81 -6.56
N ASP A 59 -3.01 -7.80 -7.70
CA ASP A 59 -3.26 -8.98 -8.53
C ASP A 59 -2.21 -9.01 -9.63
N ALA A 60 -1.28 -9.96 -9.54
CA ALA A 60 -0.14 -10.08 -10.43
C ALA A 60 0.27 -11.57 -10.63
N PRO A 61 -0.60 -12.41 -11.19
CA PRO A 61 -0.41 -13.88 -11.22
C PRO A 61 0.86 -14.33 -11.94
N GLY A 62 1.41 -13.51 -12.85
CA GLY A 62 2.68 -13.75 -13.53
C GLY A 62 3.94 -13.35 -12.74
N ASP A 63 3.78 -12.76 -11.56
CA ASP A 63 4.87 -12.14 -10.79
C ASP A 63 4.72 -12.40 -9.29
N ALA A 64 5.12 -13.61 -8.89
CA ALA A 64 5.05 -14.08 -7.50
C ALA A 64 5.82 -13.21 -6.48
N GLU A 65 6.68 -12.29 -6.94
CA GLU A 65 7.37 -11.35 -6.03
C GLU A 65 6.40 -10.33 -5.45
N ILE A 66 5.45 -9.85 -6.25
CA ILE A 66 4.51 -8.79 -5.89
C ILE A 66 3.06 -9.27 -5.77
N ASP A 67 2.75 -10.44 -6.33
CA ASP A 67 1.41 -11.02 -6.23
C ASP A 67 0.98 -11.16 -4.77
N GLY A 68 -0.26 -10.73 -4.50
CA GLY A 68 -0.82 -10.77 -3.17
C GLY A 68 -0.28 -9.73 -2.18
N LEU A 69 0.69 -8.89 -2.56
CA LEU A 69 1.22 -7.82 -1.71
C LEU A 69 0.12 -6.79 -1.44
N GLU A 70 -0.02 -6.41 -0.17
CA GLU A 70 -0.94 -5.34 0.21
C GLU A 70 -0.31 -3.96 -0.01
N VAL A 71 -1.09 -3.03 -0.54
CA VAL A 71 -0.69 -1.65 -0.78
C VAL A 71 -1.74 -0.69 -0.26
N MET A 72 -1.29 0.41 0.34
CA MET A 72 -2.13 1.56 0.69
C MET A 72 -1.66 2.80 -0.06
N LEU A 73 -2.60 3.50 -0.70
CA LEU A 73 -2.33 4.74 -1.44
C LEU A 73 -2.77 5.92 -0.61
N LYS A 74 -1.83 6.45 0.18
CA LYS A 74 -2.09 7.60 1.03
C LYS A 74 -1.95 8.88 0.21
N GLY A 75 -3.03 9.67 0.12
CA GLY A 75 -2.94 11.04 -0.36
C GLY A 75 -1.96 11.85 0.49
N GLY A 76 -1.28 12.84 -0.10
CA GLY A 76 -0.17 13.55 0.57
C GLY A 76 -0.55 14.06 1.97
N GLN A 77 -1.73 14.68 2.08
CA GLN A 77 -2.26 15.26 3.32
C GLN A 77 -3.37 14.42 3.99
N ILE A 78 -3.51 13.14 3.62
CA ILE A 78 -4.53 12.24 4.20
C ILE A 78 -3.95 11.50 5.42
N GLY A 79 -4.77 11.30 6.45
CA GLY A 79 -4.43 10.50 7.63
C GLY A 79 -4.02 11.32 8.84
N ALA A 80 -4.16 10.72 10.03
CA ALA A 80 -3.68 11.29 11.29
C ALA A 80 -2.18 11.01 11.49
N ASP A 81 -1.59 11.61 12.53
CA ASP A 81 -0.17 11.42 12.89
C ASP A 81 0.22 9.95 13.10
N ASP A 82 -0.75 9.10 13.44
CA ASP A 82 -0.57 7.67 13.67
C ASP A 82 -0.85 6.78 12.43
N PHE A 83 -1.02 7.36 11.23
CA PHE A 83 -1.36 6.61 9.99
C PHE A 83 -0.46 5.40 9.78
N PHE A 84 0.87 5.58 9.81
CA PHE A 84 1.80 4.49 9.55
C PHE A 84 1.80 3.44 10.65
N MET A 85 1.50 3.83 11.89
CA MET A 85 1.39 2.90 13.02
C MET A 85 0.15 2.02 12.87
N ARG A 86 -0.96 2.59 12.40
CA ARG A 86 -2.19 1.84 12.08
C ARG A 86 -2.02 0.97 10.85
N ALA A 87 -1.37 1.47 9.80
CA ALA A 87 -1.00 0.67 8.65
C ALA A 87 -0.10 -0.52 9.02
N LEU A 88 0.73 -0.41 10.06
CA LEU A 88 1.56 -1.51 10.55
C LEU A 88 0.78 -2.48 11.46
N LYS A 89 0.06 -1.96 12.46
CA LYS A 89 -0.56 -2.75 13.53
C LYS A 89 -1.99 -3.20 13.22
N GLY A 90 -2.61 -2.63 12.19
CA GLY A 90 -4.04 -2.65 11.98
C GLY A 90 -4.75 -1.54 12.76
N THR A 91 -5.86 -1.07 12.21
CA THR A 91 -6.76 -0.15 12.90
C THR A 91 -7.72 -0.98 13.75
N VAL A 92 -7.65 -0.78 15.07
CA VAL A 92 -8.70 -1.28 15.97
C VAL A 92 -9.89 -0.34 15.81
N PRO A 93 -11.09 -0.83 15.47
CA PRO A 93 -12.28 0.01 15.50
C PRO A 93 -12.43 0.54 16.93
N SER A 94 -12.43 1.86 17.12
CA SER A 94 -13.07 2.36 18.34
C SER A 94 -14.54 2.06 18.15
N VAL A 95 -15.08 1.11 18.90
CA VAL A 95 -16.53 1.03 19.08
C VAL A 95 -16.95 2.42 19.54
N ALA A 96 -17.66 3.15 18.69
CA ALA A 96 -18.27 4.41 19.10
C ALA A 96 -19.17 4.09 20.29
N ALA A 97 -18.86 4.70 21.43
CA ALA A 97 -19.76 4.75 22.57
C ALA A 97 -20.95 5.66 22.24
#